data_AF-A0AAV3Z0D9-F1
#
_entry.id   AF-A0AAV3Z0D9-F1
#
_cell.length_a   1.000
_cell.length_b   1.000
_cell.length_c   1.000
_cell.angle_alpha   90.00
_cell.angle_beta   90.00
_cell.angle_gamma   90.00
#
_symmetry.space_group_name_H-M   'P 1'
#
loop_
_entity.id
_entity.type
_entity.pdbx_description
1 polymer ?
#
loop_
_entity_poly.entity_id
_entity_poly.type
_entity_poly.pdbx_seq_one_letter_code
_entity_poly.pdbx_strand_id
1 'polypeptide(L)'
;MTPNERIYALLLDEISIKPFLTYNPHQDLVEGFEYFGRTNTASNSPLVLMVRGLLSKWKQPLAYVLSKGPVKTNILFSLIKETLQKLVELGLQPKLIICDQGSNHRALFNKLGIFMNKPFLDFDNLRVYCMFDPPHLIKSIRNNLYSDGFRVGDAKVGLSYISRLYEIDSKSPIRLCAKLTQRHIVLKNCSKLRVNLAVHILSHSVAAGIATMVNLCALPPEAMATVHFAEKFDQLFNCFNSKALLSKQHLKMLWDDVRENYGFRYLLTGRLNQDCLEDLFSVIRGKRGHRFNPSPQDCE
;
A
#
# COMPACT_ATOMS: atom_id res chain seq x y z
N MET A 1 -13.21 -18.29 17.96
CA MET A 1 -13.51 -17.22 16.98
C MET A 1 -14.93 -17.37 16.45
N THR A 2 -15.70 -16.29 16.51
CA THR A 2 -17.00 -16.16 15.83
C THR A 2 -16.81 -16.27 14.30
N PRO A 3 -17.85 -16.60 13.51
CA PRO A 3 -17.72 -16.68 12.05
C PRO A 3 -17.10 -15.42 11.42
N ASN A 4 -17.49 -14.24 11.91
CA ASN A 4 -16.96 -12.97 11.44
C ASN A 4 -15.48 -12.76 11.78
N GLU A 5 -15.00 -13.32 12.89
CA GLU A 5 -13.59 -13.21 13.30
C GLU A 5 -12.66 -14.06 12.45
N ARG A 6 -13.19 -15.09 11.78
CA ARG A 6 -12.44 -16.00 10.92
C ARG A 6 -12.10 -15.39 9.56
N ILE A 7 -12.76 -14.30 9.17
CA ILE A 7 -12.59 -13.68 7.86
C ILE A 7 -11.43 -12.68 7.90
N TYR A 8 -10.42 -12.89 7.06
CA TYR A 8 -9.17 -12.13 7.12
C TYR A 8 -8.61 -11.74 5.75
N ALA A 9 -7.72 -10.75 5.78
CA ALA A 9 -6.79 -10.40 4.71
C ALA A 9 -5.38 -10.84 5.07
N LEU A 10 -4.68 -11.46 4.11
CA LEU A 10 -3.25 -11.74 4.17
C LEU A 10 -2.48 -10.55 3.60
N LEU A 11 -1.57 -10.00 4.38
CA LEU A 11 -0.74 -8.86 4.03
C LEU A 11 0.71 -9.32 3.87
N LEU A 12 1.37 -8.88 2.79
CA LEU A 12 2.77 -9.18 2.52
C LEU A 12 3.55 -7.91 2.21
N ASP A 13 4.62 -7.67 2.93
CA ASP A 13 5.56 -6.59 2.61
C ASP A 13 6.97 -6.94 3.10
N GLU A 14 7.96 -6.27 2.52
CA GLU A 14 9.37 -6.46 2.83
C GLU A 14 9.90 -5.27 3.65
N ILE A 15 10.63 -5.56 4.72
CA ILE A 15 11.32 -4.53 5.51
C ILE A 15 12.81 -4.52 5.16
N SER A 16 13.35 -3.35 4.83
CA SER A 16 14.80 -3.19 4.72
C SER A 16 15.45 -3.16 6.10
N ILE A 17 16.46 -4.01 6.30
CA ILE A 17 17.22 -4.15 7.55
C ILE A 17 18.73 -4.08 7.28
N LYS A 18 19.53 -3.90 8.33
CA LYS A 18 21.00 -3.97 8.23
C LYS A 18 21.42 -5.44 8.11
N PRO A 19 22.19 -5.82 7.07
CA PRO A 19 22.79 -7.15 7.03
C PRO A 19 23.70 -7.34 8.25
N PHE A 20 23.39 -8.34 9.05
CA PHE A 20 24.13 -8.66 10.27
C PHE A 20 23.95 -10.12 10.62
N LEU A 21 25.04 -10.79 10.96
CA LEU A 21 25.02 -12.17 11.43
C LEU A 21 25.25 -12.17 12.93
N THR A 22 24.58 -13.06 13.64
CA THR A 22 24.79 -13.21 15.09
C THR A 22 24.72 -14.67 15.47
N TYR A 23 25.59 -15.08 16.38
CA TYR A 23 25.57 -16.42 16.92
C TYR A 23 24.58 -16.49 18.08
N ASN A 24 23.64 -17.43 18.02
CA ASN A 24 22.71 -17.77 19.09
C ASN A 24 23.27 -18.97 19.88
N PRO A 25 23.78 -18.77 21.10
CA PRO A 25 24.36 -19.85 21.90
C PRO A 25 23.35 -20.90 22.36
N HIS A 26 22.06 -20.54 22.44
CA HIS A 26 21.02 -21.47 22.89
C HIS A 26 20.64 -22.48 21.82
N GLN A 27 20.68 -22.07 20.55
CA GLN A 27 20.36 -22.92 19.40
C GLN A 27 21.59 -23.46 18.69
N ASP A 28 22.79 -23.05 19.14
CA ASP A 28 24.08 -23.32 18.47
C ASP A 28 24.02 -23.01 16.97
N LEU A 29 23.47 -21.84 16.63
CA LEU A 29 23.18 -21.45 15.25
C LEU A 29 23.61 -20.01 14.97
N VAL A 30 24.20 -19.78 13.80
CA VAL A 30 24.43 -18.41 13.30
C VAL A 30 23.18 -17.94 12.55
N GLU A 31 22.52 -16.92 13.10
CA GLU A 31 21.32 -16.29 12.58
C GLU A 31 21.65 -15.15 11.60
N GLY A 32 20.66 -14.76 10.80
CA GLY A 32 20.75 -13.63 9.87
C GLY A 32 21.08 -14.00 8.43
N PHE A 33 21.36 -15.27 8.16
CA PHE A 33 21.49 -15.78 6.79
C PHE A 33 20.15 -15.79 6.05
N GLU A 34 20.23 -15.72 4.73
CA GLU A 34 19.11 -15.94 3.84
C GLU A 34 18.57 -17.38 3.97
N TYR A 35 17.25 -17.48 4.17
CA TYR A 35 16.56 -18.75 4.42
C TYR A 35 16.55 -19.66 3.17
N PHE A 36 16.41 -19.05 1.99
CA PHE A 36 16.25 -19.77 0.73
C PHE A 36 17.58 -20.22 0.13
N GLY A 37 18.07 -21.37 0.60
CA GLY A 37 19.20 -22.07 0.01
C GLY A 37 20.45 -22.17 0.89
N ARG A 38 20.35 -21.87 2.20
CA ARG A 38 21.50 -21.85 3.13
C ARG A 38 22.72 -21.18 2.51
N THR A 39 22.48 -20.07 1.84
CA THR A 39 23.54 -19.30 1.22
C THR A 39 24.30 -18.59 2.33
N ASN A 40 25.63 -18.50 2.21
CA ASN A 40 26.48 -17.72 3.12
C ASN A 40 26.30 -16.20 2.91
N THR A 41 25.06 -15.75 2.70
CA THR A 41 24.67 -14.39 2.42
C THR A 41 23.82 -13.85 3.56
N ALA A 42 24.28 -12.75 4.16
CA ALA A 42 23.49 -12.02 5.14
C ALA A 42 22.23 -11.42 4.48
N SER A 43 21.09 -11.64 5.11
CA SER A 43 19.79 -11.11 4.69
C SER A 43 19.71 -9.60 4.93
N ASN A 44 18.90 -8.91 4.12
CA ASN A 44 18.73 -7.45 4.22
C ASN A 44 17.31 -6.97 3.92
N SER A 45 16.42 -7.85 3.47
CA SER A 45 15.05 -7.52 3.09
C SER A 45 14.05 -8.59 3.55
N PRO A 46 13.91 -8.90 4.85
CA PRO A 46 12.93 -9.87 5.30
C PRO A 46 11.52 -9.59 4.77
N LEU A 47 10.88 -10.63 4.24
CA LEU A 47 9.46 -10.63 3.93
C LEU A 47 8.67 -10.94 5.18
N VAL A 48 7.63 -10.17 5.48
CA VAL A 48 6.74 -10.41 6.61
C VAL A 48 5.33 -10.70 6.12
N LEU A 49 4.73 -11.77 6.66
CA LEU A 49 3.36 -12.17 6.42
C LEU A 49 2.54 -11.83 7.66
N MET A 50 1.50 -11.04 7.49
CA MET A 50 0.58 -10.66 8.56
C MET A 50 -0.85 -11.00 8.15
N VAL A 51 -1.64 -11.52 9.09
CA VAL A 51 -3.08 -11.63 8.92
C VAL A 51 -3.79 -10.50 9.64
N ARG A 52 -4.84 -9.99 9.03
CA ARG A 52 -5.68 -8.91 9.57
C ARG A 52 -7.14 -9.29 9.44
N GLY A 53 -7.88 -9.29 10.55
CA GLY A 53 -9.32 -9.49 10.53
C GLY A 53 -10.02 -8.40 9.72
N LEU A 54 -10.89 -8.80 8.80
CA LEU A 54 -11.65 -7.85 7.97
C LEU A 54 -12.82 -7.26 8.75
N LEU A 55 -13.58 -8.09 9.46
CA LEU A 55 -14.74 -7.65 10.25
C LEU A 55 -14.40 -7.36 11.71
N SER A 56 -13.46 -8.09 12.28
CA SER A 56 -13.01 -7.96 13.67
C SER A 56 -11.69 -7.19 13.78
N LYS A 57 -11.51 -6.45 14.88
CA LYS A 57 -10.30 -5.64 15.11
C LYS A 57 -9.18 -6.51 15.72
N TRP A 58 -8.56 -7.35 14.90
CA TRP A 58 -7.36 -8.08 15.28
C TRP A 58 -6.38 -8.15 14.10
N LYS A 59 -5.09 -8.24 14.42
CA LYS A 59 -4.01 -8.43 13.46
C LYS A 59 -2.90 -9.23 14.13
N GLN A 60 -2.24 -10.11 13.37
CA GLN A 60 -1.18 -10.97 13.88
C GLN A 60 -0.11 -11.17 12.80
N PRO A 61 1.17 -10.83 13.07
CA PRO A 61 2.28 -11.30 12.26
C PRO A 61 2.36 -12.83 12.38
N LEU A 62 2.38 -13.53 11.25
CA LEU A 62 2.41 -15.00 11.24
C LEU A 62 3.82 -15.55 11.06
N ALA A 63 4.55 -14.98 10.11
CA ALA A 63 5.86 -15.47 9.72
C ALA A 63 6.68 -14.33 9.14
N TYR A 64 7.99 -14.47 9.26
CA TYR A 64 8.95 -13.70 8.48
C TYR A 64 9.87 -14.66 7.74
N VAL A 65 10.38 -14.22 6.59
CA VAL A 65 11.38 -14.98 5.86
C VAL A 65 12.54 -14.10 5.49
N LEU A 66 13.74 -14.48 5.94
CA LEU A 66 14.97 -13.75 5.69
C LEU A 66 15.41 -13.97 4.23
N SER A 67 15.51 -12.88 3.47
CA SER A 67 16.03 -12.89 2.09
C SER A 67 17.06 -11.79 1.85
N LYS A 68 17.89 -12.03 0.83
CA LYS A 68 18.79 -11.01 0.27
C LYS A 68 18.10 -10.34 -0.91
N GLY A 69 17.51 -9.19 -0.66
CA GLY A 69 16.67 -8.46 -1.61
C GLY A 69 15.28 -9.08 -1.76
N PRO A 70 14.55 -8.70 -2.82
CA PRO A 70 13.18 -9.12 -3.03
C PRO A 70 13.04 -10.64 -3.17
N VAL A 71 12.06 -11.23 -2.48
CA VAL A 71 11.83 -12.67 -2.53
C VAL A 71 11.42 -13.08 -3.95
N LYS A 72 12.04 -14.16 -4.45
CA LYS A 72 11.77 -14.68 -5.80
C LYS A 72 10.30 -15.11 -5.93
N THR A 73 9.69 -14.83 -7.08
CA THR A 73 8.27 -15.12 -7.34
C THR A 73 7.85 -16.57 -7.11
N ASN A 74 8.71 -17.55 -7.45
CA ASN A 74 8.39 -18.97 -7.23
C ASN A 74 8.26 -19.32 -5.75
N ILE A 75 9.10 -18.69 -4.94
CA ILE A 75 9.15 -18.89 -3.50
C ILE A 75 7.98 -18.16 -2.82
N LEU A 76 7.68 -16.93 -3.25
CA LEU A 76 6.47 -16.22 -2.81
C LEU A 76 5.21 -17.03 -3.08
N PHE A 77 5.11 -17.63 -4.27
CA PHE A 77 3.97 -18.46 -4.65
C PHE A 77 3.79 -19.68 -3.75
N SER A 78 4.87 -20.41 -3.44
CA SER A 78 4.80 -21.55 -2.52
C SER A 78 4.44 -21.11 -1.10
N LEU A 79 5.06 -20.03 -0.62
CA LEU A 79 4.83 -19.51 0.73
C LEU A 79 3.38 -19.06 0.94
N ILE A 80 2.80 -18.35 -0.03
CA ILE A 80 1.40 -17.92 0.03
C ILE A 80 0.48 -19.13 0.03
N LYS A 81 0.69 -20.10 -0.88
CA LYS A 81 -0.16 -21.31 -0.93
C LYS A 81 -0.11 -22.10 0.38
N GLU A 82 1.07 -22.34 0.92
CA GLU A 82 1.25 -23.05 2.18
C GLU A 82 0.60 -22.29 3.34
N THR A 83 0.75 -20.96 3.38
CA THR A 83 0.13 -20.11 4.41
C THR A 83 -1.39 -20.15 4.32
N LEU A 84 -1.97 -20.02 3.12
CA LEU A 84 -3.40 -20.11 2.93
C LEU A 84 -3.94 -21.48 3.35
N GLN A 85 -3.26 -22.56 2.95
CA GLN A 85 -3.65 -23.92 3.30
C GLN A 85 -3.69 -24.12 4.82
N LYS A 86 -2.61 -23.79 5.54
CA LYS A 86 -2.54 -23.93 7.00
C LYS A 86 -3.62 -23.11 7.71
N LEU A 87 -3.92 -21.91 7.23
CA LEU A 87 -4.94 -21.06 7.86
C LEU A 87 -6.36 -21.56 7.58
N VAL A 88 -6.62 -22.12 6.39
CA VAL A 88 -7.90 -22.77 6.06
C VAL A 88 -8.11 -24.03 6.90
N GLU A 89 -7.07 -24.84 7.11
CA GLU A 89 -7.10 -26.02 8.00
C GLU A 89 -7.44 -25.65 9.45
N LEU A 90 -7.04 -24.44 9.91
CA LEU A 90 -7.42 -23.87 11.21
C LEU A 90 -8.84 -23.28 11.24
N GLY A 91 -9.57 -23.34 10.13
CA GLY A 91 -10.93 -22.81 10.00
C GLY A 91 -11.02 -21.31 9.74
N LEU A 92 -9.91 -20.65 9.38
CA LEU A 92 -9.91 -19.25 8.93
C LEU A 92 -10.29 -19.16 7.45
N GLN A 93 -10.87 -18.03 7.06
CA GLN A 93 -11.41 -17.81 5.72
C GLN A 93 -10.67 -16.65 5.03
N PRO A 94 -9.68 -16.95 4.16
CA PRO A 94 -9.01 -15.90 3.41
C PRO A 94 -9.99 -15.26 2.43
N LYS A 95 -10.03 -13.93 2.42
CA LYS A 95 -10.81 -13.17 1.43
C LYS A 95 -10.00 -12.19 0.61
N LEU A 96 -8.83 -11.82 1.09
CA LEU A 96 -8.02 -10.82 0.43
C LEU A 96 -6.54 -11.09 0.64
N ILE A 97 -5.75 -10.86 -0.41
CA ILE A 97 -4.29 -10.78 -0.37
C ILE A 97 -3.93 -9.36 -0.79
N ILE A 98 -3.12 -8.69 0.04
CA ILE A 98 -2.62 -7.35 -0.22
C ILE A 98 -1.09 -7.38 -0.22
N CYS A 99 -0.50 -6.89 -1.31
CA CYS A 99 0.95 -6.73 -1.47
C CYS A 99 1.29 -5.35 -2.04
N ASP A 100 2.58 -5.00 -2.01
CA ASP A 100 3.12 -3.86 -2.74
C ASP A 100 3.14 -4.12 -4.27
N GLN A 101 3.49 -3.10 -5.06
CA GLN A 101 3.55 -3.18 -6.53
C GLN A 101 4.95 -3.53 -7.09
N GLY A 102 5.81 -4.15 -6.28
CA GLY A 102 7.13 -4.63 -6.63
C GLY A 102 7.11 -5.56 -7.85
N SER A 103 8.22 -5.67 -8.56
CA SER A 103 8.31 -6.50 -9.78
C SER A 103 8.04 -7.98 -9.47
N ASN A 104 8.50 -8.48 -8.33
CA ASN A 104 8.24 -9.83 -7.83
C ASN A 104 6.75 -10.07 -7.53
N HIS A 105 6.06 -9.12 -6.88
CA HIS A 105 4.63 -9.20 -6.59
C HIS A 105 3.75 -9.08 -7.85
N ARG A 106 4.11 -8.22 -8.80
CA ARG A 106 3.45 -8.16 -10.11
C ARG A 106 3.60 -9.48 -10.87
N ALA A 107 4.81 -10.06 -10.88
CA ALA A 107 5.04 -11.37 -11.48
C ALA A 107 4.27 -12.50 -10.75
N LEU A 108 4.11 -12.40 -9.43
CA LEU A 108 3.30 -13.31 -8.63
C LEU A 108 1.83 -13.27 -9.03
N PHE A 109 1.25 -12.08 -9.19
CA PHE A 109 -0.15 -11.93 -9.63
C PHE A 109 -0.36 -12.53 -11.01
N ASN A 110 0.54 -12.28 -11.95
CA ASN A 110 0.50 -12.92 -13.26
C ASN A 110 0.58 -14.46 -13.15
N LYS A 111 1.46 -14.98 -12.29
CA LYS A 111 1.60 -16.42 -12.05
C LYS A 111 0.36 -17.05 -11.39
N LEU A 112 -0.34 -16.30 -10.56
CA LEU A 112 -1.61 -16.70 -9.94
C LEU A 112 -2.81 -16.56 -10.89
N GLY A 113 -2.61 -16.05 -12.12
CA GLY A 113 -3.69 -15.82 -13.09
C GLY A 113 -4.61 -14.67 -12.71
N ILE A 114 -4.09 -13.68 -11.96
CA ILE A 114 -4.83 -12.50 -11.53
C ILE A 114 -4.79 -11.45 -12.63
N PHE A 115 -5.94 -11.15 -13.20
CA PHE A 115 -6.12 -10.17 -14.27
C PHE A 115 -7.30 -9.24 -13.98
N MET A 116 -7.46 -8.17 -14.76
CA MET A 116 -8.54 -7.18 -14.55
C MET A 116 -9.95 -7.80 -14.51
N ASN A 117 -10.20 -8.83 -15.33
CA ASN A 117 -11.47 -9.56 -15.37
C ASN A 117 -11.57 -10.69 -14.34
N LYS A 118 -10.43 -11.12 -13.77
CA LYS A 118 -10.35 -12.15 -12.73
C LYS A 118 -9.40 -11.67 -11.62
N PRO A 119 -9.83 -10.72 -10.76
CA PRO A 119 -9.00 -10.16 -9.71
C PRO A 119 -8.94 -11.06 -8.45
N PHE A 120 -9.13 -12.37 -8.61
CA PHE A 120 -9.21 -13.33 -7.50
C PHE A 120 -8.62 -14.68 -7.88
N LEU A 121 -8.10 -15.36 -6.88
CA LEU A 121 -7.70 -16.75 -6.91
C LEU A 121 -8.86 -17.61 -6.39
N ASP A 122 -9.14 -18.72 -7.08
CA ASP A 122 -10.01 -19.77 -6.55
C ASP A 122 -9.16 -20.72 -5.68
N PHE A 123 -9.47 -20.82 -4.39
CA PHE A 123 -8.74 -21.61 -3.41
C PHE A 123 -9.72 -22.31 -2.46
N ASP A 124 -9.76 -23.64 -2.43
CA ASP A 124 -10.69 -24.44 -1.61
C ASP A 124 -12.16 -23.98 -1.68
N ASN A 125 -12.67 -23.77 -2.91
CA ASN A 125 -14.01 -23.24 -3.19
C ASN A 125 -14.28 -21.82 -2.66
N LEU A 126 -13.24 -21.13 -2.17
CA LEU A 126 -13.30 -19.73 -1.76
C LEU A 126 -12.66 -18.84 -2.84
N ARG A 127 -13.26 -17.68 -3.07
CA ARG A 127 -12.63 -16.60 -3.82
C ARG A 127 -11.77 -15.77 -2.89
N VAL A 128 -10.46 -15.74 -3.18
CA VAL A 128 -9.48 -14.90 -2.49
C VAL A 128 -9.09 -13.77 -3.44
N TYR A 129 -9.55 -12.56 -3.16
CA TYR A 129 -9.25 -11.39 -3.99
C TYR A 129 -7.79 -10.96 -3.81
N CYS A 130 -7.19 -10.41 -4.85
CA CYS A 130 -5.82 -9.92 -4.83
C CYS A 130 -5.81 -8.44 -5.19
N MET A 131 -5.14 -7.61 -4.39
CA MET A 131 -4.99 -6.18 -4.69
C MET A 131 -3.64 -5.63 -4.26
N PHE A 132 -3.25 -4.52 -4.90
CA PHE A 132 -2.10 -3.74 -4.47
C PHE A 132 -2.51 -2.71 -3.40
N ASP A 133 -1.55 -2.33 -2.57
CA ASP A 133 -1.75 -1.32 -1.54
C ASP A 133 -2.15 0.06 -2.11
N PRO A 134 -3.33 0.62 -1.75
CA PRO A 134 -3.80 1.89 -2.31
C PRO A 134 -2.91 3.12 -1.97
N PRO A 135 -2.39 3.29 -0.74
CA PRO A 135 -1.36 4.30 -0.45
C PRO A 135 -0.14 4.24 -1.37
N HIS A 136 0.39 3.05 -1.67
CA HIS A 136 1.48 2.87 -2.64
C HIS A 136 1.09 3.25 -4.07
N LEU A 137 -0.14 2.97 -4.50
CA LEU A 137 -0.65 3.38 -5.80
C LEU A 137 -0.72 4.91 -5.94
N ILE A 138 -1.24 5.62 -4.93
CA ILE A 138 -1.30 7.10 -4.94
C ILE A 138 0.10 7.72 -4.96
N LYS A 139 1.08 7.15 -4.23
CA LYS A 139 2.49 7.57 -4.33
C LYS A 139 3.00 7.48 -5.77
N SER A 140 2.63 6.43 -6.50
CA SER A 140 3.04 6.19 -7.88
C SER A 140 2.40 7.15 -8.86
N ILE A 141 1.09 7.42 -8.69
CA ILE A 141 0.38 8.43 -9.48
C ILE A 141 1.05 9.80 -9.32
N ARG A 142 1.38 10.20 -8.08
CA ARG A 142 2.13 11.43 -7.83
C ARG A 142 3.52 11.40 -8.48
N ASN A 143 4.26 10.30 -8.39
CA ASN A 143 5.60 10.23 -8.97
C ASN A 143 5.57 10.38 -10.50
N ASN A 144 4.59 9.78 -11.17
CA ASN A 144 4.39 9.94 -12.62
C ASN A 144 3.92 11.36 -12.98
N LEU A 145 3.08 11.98 -12.14
CA LEU A 145 2.69 13.39 -12.29
C LEU A 145 3.92 14.32 -12.28
N TYR A 146 4.94 13.94 -11.50
CA TYR A 146 6.19 14.66 -11.35
C TYR A 146 7.17 14.46 -12.51
N SER A 147 7.21 13.29 -13.13
CA SER A 147 8.14 13.01 -14.23
C SER A 147 7.62 13.64 -15.54
N ASP A 148 6.49 13.14 -16.03
CA ASP A 148 6.01 13.42 -17.39
C ASP A 148 4.57 13.94 -17.40
N GLY A 149 3.86 13.81 -16.27
CA GLY A 149 2.45 14.12 -16.18
C GLY A 149 1.57 13.00 -16.74
N PHE A 150 0.32 13.33 -17.06
CA PHE A 150 -0.63 12.41 -17.68
C PHE A 150 -1.32 13.08 -18.87
N ARG A 151 -1.87 12.25 -19.77
CA ARG A 151 -2.84 12.66 -20.77
C ARG A 151 -4.19 12.02 -20.45
N VAL A 152 -5.23 12.83 -20.38
CA VAL A 152 -6.61 12.38 -20.16
C VAL A 152 -7.43 12.87 -21.34
N GLY A 153 -7.68 11.97 -22.30
CA GLY A 153 -8.09 12.38 -23.65
C GLY A 153 -7.00 13.26 -24.28
N ASP A 154 -7.40 14.40 -24.83
CA ASP A 154 -6.48 15.37 -25.43
C ASP A 154 -5.85 16.32 -24.40
N ALA A 155 -6.34 16.33 -23.16
CA ALA A 155 -5.89 17.27 -22.15
C ALA A 155 -4.63 16.78 -21.41
N LYS A 156 -3.69 17.70 -21.20
CA LYS A 156 -2.46 17.44 -20.44
C LYS A 156 -2.68 17.76 -18.97
N VAL A 157 -2.42 16.78 -18.11
CA VAL A 157 -2.36 16.93 -16.66
C VAL A 157 -0.90 17.00 -16.25
N GLY A 158 -0.52 18.05 -15.52
CA GLY A 158 0.88 18.26 -15.18
C GLY A 158 1.08 18.98 -13.85
N LEU A 159 2.22 18.72 -13.22
CA LEU A 159 2.62 19.39 -11.99
C LEU A 159 2.76 20.91 -12.17
N SER A 160 3.00 21.40 -13.39
CA SER A 160 3.16 22.83 -13.70
C SER A 160 1.99 23.69 -13.18
N TYR A 161 0.74 23.24 -13.33
CA TYR A 161 -0.43 23.97 -12.85
C TYR A 161 -0.47 24.03 -11.32
N ILE A 162 -0.05 22.95 -10.65
CA ILE A 162 0.03 22.88 -9.18
C ILE A 162 1.17 23.76 -8.65
N SER A 163 2.32 23.76 -9.33
CA SER A 163 3.45 24.66 -9.03
C SER A 163 3.03 26.11 -9.14
N ARG A 164 2.31 26.46 -10.21
CA ARG A 164 1.84 27.83 -10.42
C ARG A 164 0.79 28.25 -9.40
N LEU A 165 -0.14 27.37 -9.04
CA LEU A 165 -1.05 27.60 -7.91
C LEU A 165 -0.24 27.90 -6.63
N TYR A 166 0.76 27.08 -6.31
CA TYR A 166 1.57 27.27 -5.12
C TYR A 166 2.34 28.62 -5.14
N GLU A 167 2.91 29.01 -6.27
CA GLU A 167 3.61 30.30 -6.42
C GLU A 167 2.73 31.52 -6.14
N ILE A 168 1.45 31.46 -6.53
CA ILE A 168 0.47 32.53 -6.30
C ILE A 168 -0.03 32.46 -4.86
N ASP A 169 -0.49 31.28 -4.44
CA ASP A 169 -1.08 31.04 -3.12
C ASP A 169 -0.11 31.30 -1.97
N SER A 170 1.17 30.95 -2.12
CA SER A 170 2.18 31.12 -1.08
C SER A 170 2.50 32.58 -0.73
N LYS A 171 2.15 33.53 -1.62
CA LYS A 171 2.30 34.97 -1.39
C LYS A 171 1.09 35.60 -0.71
N SER A 172 -0.04 34.88 -0.67
CA SER A 172 -1.25 35.36 -0.04
C SER A 172 -1.16 35.25 1.49
N PRO A 173 -1.62 36.27 2.24
CA PRO A 173 -1.71 36.16 3.70
C PRO A 173 -2.71 35.07 4.13
N ILE A 174 -3.75 34.85 3.32
CA ILE A 174 -4.74 33.78 3.51
C ILE A 174 -4.59 32.79 2.37
N ARG A 175 -4.04 31.62 2.68
CA ARG A 175 -3.75 30.57 1.69
C ARG A 175 -4.95 29.67 1.46
N LEU A 176 -5.35 29.51 0.21
CA LEU A 176 -6.34 28.53 -0.25
C LEU A 176 -5.86 27.11 0.03
N CYS A 177 -4.56 26.86 -0.16
CA CYS A 177 -3.96 25.54 -0.05
C CYS A 177 -2.88 25.48 1.03
N ALA A 178 -3.25 25.77 2.29
CA ALA A 178 -2.29 25.86 3.41
C ALA A 178 -1.38 24.62 3.60
N LYS A 179 -1.90 23.42 3.31
CA LYS A 179 -1.13 22.16 3.39
C LYS A 179 -0.12 21.97 2.25
N LEU A 180 -0.32 22.67 1.12
CA LEU A 180 0.61 22.66 0.00
C LEU A 180 1.84 23.49 0.39
N THR A 181 3.03 22.91 0.27
CA THR A 181 4.30 23.52 0.68
C THR A 181 5.36 23.25 -0.37
N GLN A 182 6.51 23.94 -0.28
CA GLN A 182 7.65 23.70 -1.18
C GLN A 182 8.04 22.22 -1.31
N ARG A 183 7.88 21.42 -0.24
CA ARG A 183 8.17 19.97 -0.24
C ARG A 183 7.25 19.16 -1.16
N HIS A 184 6.10 19.71 -1.52
CA HIS A 184 5.15 19.14 -2.47
C HIS A 184 5.41 19.57 -3.91
N ILE A 185 6.30 20.54 -4.15
CA ILE A 185 6.69 21.02 -5.49
C ILE A 185 8.10 20.57 -5.85
N VAL A 186 9.01 20.57 -4.87
CA VAL A 186 10.39 20.11 -5.02
C VAL A 186 10.57 18.79 -4.28
N LEU A 187 10.46 17.69 -5.03
CA LEU A 187 10.47 16.35 -4.45
C LEU A 187 11.89 15.81 -4.28
N LYS A 188 12.42 15.92 -3.06
CA LYS A 188 13.68 15.25 -2.68
C LYS A 188 13.48 13.73 -2.66
N ASN A 189 14.55 12.95 -2.85
CA ASN A 189 14.49 11.48 -2.91
C ASN A 189 13.75 10.84 -1.72
N CYS A 190 14.04 11.25 -0.47
CA CYS A 190 13.33 10.72 0.71
C CYS A 190 11.85 11.13 0.79
N SER A 191 11.44 12.17 0.07
CA SER A 191 10.04 12.65 0.02
C SER A 191 9.19 11.86 -0.98
N LYS A 192 9.80 11.08 -1.87
CA LYS A 192 9.12 10.19 -2.82
C LYS A 192 8.37 9.03 -2.13
N LEU A 193 8.78 8.68 -0.92
CA LEU A 193 8.16 7.60 -0.14
C LEU A 193 7.02 8.08 0.77
N ARG A 194 6.87 9.39 0.96
CA ARG A 194 5.87 9.95 1.88
C ARG A 194 4.48 10.01 1.22
N VAL A 195 3.56 9.18 1.72
CA VAL A 195 2.16 9.11 1.27
C VAL A 195 1.44 10.43 1.49
N ASN A 196 1.63 11.07 2.64
CA ASN A 196 0.93 12.33 2.96
C ASN A 196 1.17 13.45 1.93
N LEU A 197 2.40 13.56 1.41
CA LEU A 197 2.72 14.51 0.35
C LEU A 197 1.99 14.19 -0.95
N ALA A 198 1.81 12.91 -1.27
CA ALA A 198 1.07 12.49 -2.46
C ALA A 198 -0.43 12.79 -2.32
N VAL A 199 -1.02 12.48 -1.17
CA VAL A 199 -2.43 12.74 -0.88
C VAL A 199 -2.74 14.25 -0.90
N HIS A 200 -1.88 15.09 -0.32
CA HIS A 200 -2.11 16.54 -0.34
C HIS A 200 -2.06 17.15 -1.75
N ILE A 201 -1.18 16.65 -2.63
CA ILE A 201 -1.10 17.13 -4.03
C ILE A 201 -2.37 16.81 -4.80
N LEU A 202 -2.91 15.60 -4.60
CA LEU A 202 -4.12 15.12 -5.26
C LEU A 202 -5.34 15.29 -4.37
N SER A 203 -5.46 16.44 -3.70
CA SER A 203 -6.55 16.72 -2.75
C SER A 203 -7.64 17.60 -3.33
N HIS A 204 -8.85 17.51 -2.76
CA HIS A 204 -9.96 18.42 -3.06
C HIS A 204 -9.54 19.90 -2.92
N SER A 205 -8.79 20.26 -1.88
CA SER A 205 -8.36 21.65 -1.67
C SER A 205 -7.47 22.17 -2.80
N VAL A 206 -6.56 21.34 -3.33
CA VAL A 206 -5.73 21.72 -4.49
C VAL A 206 -6.58 21.85 -5.75
N ALA A 207 -7.53 20.92 -5.96
CA ALA A 207 -8.45 21.00 -7.09
C ALA A 207 -9.28 22.29 -7.07
N ALA A 208 -9.89 22.61 -5.91
CA ALA A 208 -10.65 23.84 -5.70
C ALA A 208 -9.78 25.10 -5.85
N GLY A 209 -8.53 25.06 -5.37
CA GLY A 209 -7.56 26.13 -5.55
C GLY A 209 -7.24 26.41 -7.01
N ILE A 210 -6.98 25.37 -7.82
CA ILE A 210 -6.75 25.51 -9.26
C ILE A 210 -8.01 26.06 -9.95
N ALA A 211 -9.18 25.48 -9.68
CA ALA A 211 -10.44 25.93 -10.28
C ALA A 211 -10.73 27.41 -9.98
N THR A 212 -10.47 27.85 -8.75
CA THR A 212 -10.59 29.26 -8.36
C THR A 212 -9.64 30.14 -9.16
N MET A 213 -8.39 29.73 -9.33
CA MET A 213 -7.41 30.50 -10.12
C MET A 213 -7.75 30.53 -11.60
N VAL A 214 -8.37 29.48 -12.16
CA VAL A 214 -8.91 29.50 -13.53
C VAL A 214 -10.04 30.51 -13.66
N ASN A 215 -11.00 30.50 -12.72
CA ASN A 215 -12.12 31.44 -12.71
C ASN A 215 -11.67 32.90 -12.56
N LEU A 216 -10.57 33.15 -11.85
CA LEU A 216 -9.95 34.46 -11.72
C LEU A 216 -9.01 34.81 -12.88
N CYS A 217 -8.95 33.99 -13.93
CA CYS A 217 -8.06 34.14 -15.09
C CYS A 217 -6.55 34.15 -14.74
N ALA A 218 -6.17 33.66 -13.57
CA ALA A 218 -4.78 33.55 -13.11
C ALA A 218 -4.10 32.25 -13.57
N LEU A 219 -4.91 31.24 -13.93
CA LEU A 219 -4.50 30.01 -14.60
C LEU A 219 -5.31 29.80 -15.88
N PRO A 220 -4.75 29.13 -16.89
CA PRO A 220 -5.43 28.96 -18.16
C PRO A 220 -6.49 27.83 -18.06
N PRO A 221 -7.55 27.83 -18.90
CA PRO A 221 -8.66 26.88 -18.81
C PRO A 221 -8.25 25.40 -18.89
N GLU A 222 -7.14 25.09 -19.57
CA GLU A 222 -6.57 23.75 -19.69
C GLU A 222 -6.22 23.14 -18.31
N ALA A 223 -5.98 23.97 -17.30
CA ALA A 223 -5.73 23.53 -15.94
C ALA A 223 -6.93 22.77 -15.32
N MET A 224 -8.14 22.92 -15.87
CA MET A 224 -9.33 22.17 -15.44
C MET A 224 -9.17 20.65 -15.58
N ALA A 225 -8.35 20.19 -16.51
CA ALA A 225 -8.02 18.76 -16.59
C ALA A 225 -7.31 18.28 -15.31
N THR A 226 -6.42 19.11 -14.75
CA THR A 226 -5.74 18.82 -13.47
C THR A 226 -6.71 18.86 -12.30
N VAL A 227 -7.71 19.76 -12.32
CA VAL A 227 -8.78 19.81 -11.31
C VAL A 227 -9.54 18.49 -11.27
N HIS A 228 -10.08 18.05 -12.41
CA HIS A 228 -10.85 16.81 -12.49
C HIS A 228 -10.00 15.57 -12.15
N PHE A 229 -8.71 15.59 -12.53
CA PHE A 229 -7.77 14.54 -12.16
C PHE A 229 -7.56 14.46 -10.65
N ALA A 230 -7.26 15.59 -9.99
CA ALA A 230 -7.05 15.65 -8.55
C ALA A 230 -8.31 15.25 -7.77
N GLU A 231 -9.49 15.76 -8.14
CA GLU A 231 -10.79 15.35 -7.58
C GLU A 231 -11.00 13.83 -7.65
N LYS A 232 -10.77 13.26 -8.84
CA LYS A 232 -10.98 11.83 -9.07
C LYS A 232 -10.10 10.99 -8.14
N PHE A 233 -8.83 11.36 -7.97
CA PHE A 233 -7.90 10.63 -7.10
C PHE A 233 -8.14 10.90 -5.61
N ASP A 234 -8.57 12.10 -5.22
CA ASP A 234 -9.00 12.41 -3.84
C ASP A 234 -10.18 11.51 -3.44
N GLN A 235 -11.24 11.51 -4.25
CA GLN A 235 -12.42 10.68 -4.03
C GLN A 235 -12.08 9.19 -4.04
N LEU A 236 -11.23 8.74 -4.96
CA LEU A 236 -10.78 7.35 -5.01
C LEU A 236 -10.01 6.97 -3.76
N PHE A 237 -9.04 7.78 -3.32
CA PHE A 237 -8.26 7.51 -2.12
C PHE A 237 -9.14 7.52 -0.87
N ASN A 238 -10.08 8.46 -0.77
CA ASN A 238 -11.06 8.48 0.31
C ASN A 238 -11.89 7.19 0.33
N CYS A 239 -12.34 6.68 -0.83
CA CYS A 239 -13.05 5.39 -0.91
C CYS A 239 -12.22 4.22 -0.36
N PHE A 240 -10.90 4.20 -0.60
CA PHE A 240 -10.02 3.12 -0.13
C PHE A 240 -9.48 3.33 1.30
N ASN A 241 -9.61 4.53 1.85
CA ASN A 241 -9.13 4.87 3.20
C ASN A 241 -10.28 5.30 4.14
N SER A 242 -11.50 4.89 3.83
CA SER A 242 -12.65 5.27 4.63
C SER A 242 -12.65 4.48 5.94
N LYS A 243 -12.81 5.22 7.04
CA LYS A 243 -13.17 4.67 8.35
C LYS A 243 -14.70 4.54 8.51
N ALA A 244 -15.46 4.88 7.45
CA ALA A 244 -16.91 4.81 7.32
C ALA A 244 -17.34 4.29 5.93
N LEU A 245 -18.63 4.02 5.72
CA LEU A 245 -19.22 3.27 4.59
C LEU A 245 -19.08 3.92 3.20
N LEU A 246 -18.28 3.37 2.27
CA LEU A 246 -18.37 3.66 0.81
C LEU A 246 -17.87 2.48 -0.06
N SER A 247 -18.48 2.25 -1.24
CA SER A 247 -18.11 1.14 -2.17
C SER A 247 -17.95 1.60 -3.64
N LYS A 248 -16.89 1.14 -4.36
CA LYS A 248 -16.82 1.08 -5.85
C LYS A 248 -15.95 -0.06 -6.43
N GLN A 249 -16.40 -0.60 -7.57
CA GLN A 249 -15.88 -1.62 -8.52
C GLN A 249 -15.03 -2.83 -8.04
N HIS A 250 -13.75 -2.74 -7.70
CA HIS A 250 -13.03 -3.91 -7.13
C HIS A 250 -13.52 -4.20 -5.70
N LEU A 251 -13.72 -3.12 -4.94
CA LEU A 251 -14.46 -3.18 -3.69
C LEU A 251 -15.88 -3.66 -3.96
N LYS A 252 -16.48 -3.38 -5.12
CA LYS A 252 -17.84 -3.85 -5.44
C LYS A 252 -17.88 -5.37 -5.61
N MET A 253 -16.93 -5.99 -6.32
CA MET A 253 -16.91 -7.46 -6.42
C MET A 253 -16.65 -8.13 -5.07
N LEU A 254 -15.65 -7.64 -4.31
CA LEU A 254 -15.41 -8.12 -2.95
C LEU A 254 -16.63 -7.88 -2.07
N TRP A 255 -17.25 -6.70 -2.16
CA TRP A 255 -18.45 -6.31 -1.42
C TRP A 255 -19.65 -7.18 -1.76
N ASP A 256 -19.92 -7.42 -3.04
CA ASP A 256 -21.03 -8.24 -3.51
C ASP A 256 -20.82 -9.69 -3.00
N ASP A 257 -19.60 -10.26 -3.12
CA ASP A 257 -19.28 -11.59 -2.57
C ASP A 257 -19.48 -11.66 -1.04
N VAL A 258 -18.89 -10.73 -0.30
CA VAL A 258 -18.99 -10.78 1.18
C VAL A 258 -20.39 -10.43 1.68
N ARG A 259 -21.14 -9.57 0.97
CA ARG A 259 -22.53 -9.25 1.29
C ARG A 259 -23.44 -10.46 1.04
N GLU A 260 -23.34 -11.07 -0.14
CA GLU A 260 -24.25 -12.13 -0.58
C GLU A 260 -23.95 -13.46 0.11
N ASN A 261 -22.68 -13.83 0.23
CA ASN A 261 -22.29 -15.14 0.76
C ASN A 261 -22.05 -15.15 2.29
N TYR A 262 -21.86 -13.98 2.91
CA TYR A 262 -21.49 -13.88 4.33
C TYR A 262 -22.31 -12.83 5.10
N GLY A 263 -23.31 -12.20 4.48
CA GLY A 263 -24.23 -11.28 5.15
C GLY A 263 -23.59 -9.98 5.64
N PHE A 264 -22.50 -9.52 5.00
CA PHE A 264 -21.82 -8.29 5.42
C PHE A 264 -22.76 -7.08 5.28
N ARG A 265 -22.88 -6.27 6.35
CA ARG A 265 -23.61 -4.99 6.32
C ARG A 265 -22.77 -3.82 5.81
N TYR A 266 -21.45 -3.92 5.93
CA TYR A 266 -20.50 -2.92 5.46
C TYR A 266 -19.09 -3.50 5.36
N LEU A 267 -18.21 -2.83 4.61
CA LEU A 267 -16.79 -3.14 4.51
C LEU A 267 -15.96 -1.90 4.86
N LEU A 268 -15.07 -2.01 5.85
CA LEU A 268 -14.19 -0.91 6.25
C LEU A 268 -12.96 -0.88 5.35
N THR A 269 -12.94 0.01 4.38
CA THR A 269 -11.88 0.07 3.36
C THR A 269 -10.52 0.48 3.93
N GLY A 270 -10.48 1.23 5.03
CA GLY A 270 -9.24 1.44 5.80
C GLY A 270 -8.63 0.17 6.43
N ARG A 271 -9.26 -1.01 6.25
CA ARG A 271 -8.67 -2.32 6.54
C ARG A 271 -8.09 -3.04 5.32
N LEU A 272 -8.25 -2.46 4.13
CA LEU A 272 -7.84 -3.00 2.84
C LEU A 272 -6.55 -2.32 2.35
N ASN A 273 -5.59 -2.21 3.27
CA ASN A 273 -4.27 -1.62 3.03
C ASN A 273 -3.22 -2.25 3.95
N GLN A 274 -1.97 -1.93 3.71
CA GLN A 274 -0.81 -2.46 4.43
C GLN A 274 -0.28 -1.56 5.55
N ASP A 275 -0.95 -0.44 5.84
CA ASP A 275 -0.53 0.52 6.87
C ASP A 275 -0.25 -0.17 8.22
N CYS A 276 -1.06 -1.16 8.60
CA CYS A 276 -0.88 -1.84 9.88
C CYS A 276 0.38 -2.71 9.96
N LEU A 277 0.94 -3.07 8.81
CA LEU A 277 2.20 -3.78 8.63
C LEU A 277 3.36 -2.78 8.60
N GLU A 278 3.22 -1.63 7.92
CA GLU A 278 4.18 -0.51 8.04
C GLU A 278 4.29 0.02 9.49
N ASP A 279 3.18 0.05 10.23
CA ASP A 279 3.16 0.38 11.67
C ASP A 279 4.00 -0.62 12.48
N LEU A 280 3.91 -1.92 12.16
CA LEU A 280 4.72 -2.95 12.81
C LEU A 280 6.20 -2.71 12.53
N PHE A 281 6.56 -2.40 11.28
CA PHE A 281 7.94 -2.07 10.92
C PHE A 281 8.46 -0.85 11.66
N SER A 282 7.61 0.16 11.85
CA SER A 282 7.95 1.35 12.65
C SER A 282 8.18 1.00 14.12
N VAL A 283 7.37 0.12 14.70
CA VAL A 283 7.56 -0.39 16.06
C VAL A 283 8.88 -1.15 16.18
N ILE A 284 9.18 -2.06 15.24
CA ILE A 284 10.45 -2.82 15.21
C ILE A 284 11.65 -1.86 15.19
N ARG A 285 11.62 -0.84 14.31
CA ARG A 285 12.67 0.19 14.22
C ARG A 285 12.78 1.04 15.49
N GLY A 286 11.67 1.25 16.21
CA GLY A 286 11.62 2.05 17.44
C GLY A 286 12.15 1.34 18.68
N LYS A 287 12.18 0.00 18.72
CA LYS A 287 12.54 -0.80 19.92
C LYS A 287 13.96 -0.54 20.46
N ARG A 288 14.90 -0.03 19.65
CA ARG A 288 16.32 0.14 20.03
C ARG A 288 16.78 1.61 20.02
N GLY A 289 15.87 2.56 20.29
CA GLY A 289 16.20 3.97 20.42
C GLY A 289 16.79 4.56 19.14
N HIS A 290 18.08 4.96 19.17
CA HIS A 290 18.77 5.57 18.03
C HIS A 290 19.17 4.60 16.90
N ARG A 291 18.91 3.29 17.05
CA ARG A 291 19.23 2.30 16.02
C ARG A 291 18.09 2.14 15.00
N PHE A 292 18.01 3.10 14.07
CA PHE A 292 16.93 3.17 13.07
C PHE A 292 16.94 2.06 11.99
N ASN A 293 18.01 1.26 11.91
CA ASN A 293 18.13 0.14 10.99
C ASN A 293 18.34 -1.17 11.78
N PRO A 294 17.28 -1.98 11.97
CA PRO A 294 17.32 -3.19 12.79
C PRO A 294 18.24 -4.25 12.18
N SER A 295 18.81 -5.13 13.01
CA SER A 295 19.39 -6.42 12.57
C SER A 295 18.32 -7.51 12.45
N PRO A 296 18.63 -8.67 11.83
CA PRO A 296 17.71 -9.82 11.80
C PRO A 296 17.19 -10.21 13.18
N GLN A 297 18.07 -10.27 14.20
CA GLN A 297 17.69 -10.52 15.60
C GLN A 297 16.75 -9.49 16.22
N ASP A 298 16.68 -8.28 15.66
CA ASP A 298 15.80 -7.23 16.18
C ASP A 298 14.35 -7.42 15.66
N CYS A 299 14.18 -8.29 14.67
CA CYS A 299 12.90 -8.62 14.03
C CYS A 299 12.25 -9.88 14.62
N GLU A 300 12.97 -10.61 15.48
CA GLU A 300 12.47 -11.73 16.28
C GLU A 300 11.73 -11.24 17.53
#